data_AF-A0A939HVK9-F1
#
_entry.id   AF-A0A939HVK9-F1
#
_cell.length_a   1.000
_cell.length_b   1.000
_cell.length_c   1.000
_cell.angle_alpha   90.00
_cell.angle_beta   90.00
_cell.angle_gamma   90.00
#
_symmetry.space_group_name_H-M   'P 1'
#
loop_
_entity.id
_entity.type
_entity.pdbx_description
1 polymer ?
#
loop_
_entity_poly.entity_id
_entity_poly.type
_entity_poly.pdbx_seq_one_letter_code
_entity_poly.pdbx_strand_id
1 'polypeptide(L)'
;MPLLSYAMFELKLTRKSKISRWFLLVLAGLFSLLLTLTPSWARSPIVGEFDRKAPVVLDGRVLFHVNDLNSLSAEERAEIINQKLEQVLLDYLGGGQQPAFYGISEKNKETILRINDREDLTVTERDLREERRTDAQARKWGEKIANALQVAKSERSWSYRRQALLFSLLVLAGTLAVHFILRWVNWLFDRQLKLYLDKNKKLLSDGHEFLKRFVRLARIGLLFGIWTAVIHYITDIFPVLRRWRYWLFNLLRDSITEPIFTSNQTDYTVLDILVLLTLSVGLWFVVRNLTKLLKSRLLSRTSINRNLQDVVAVLTQYTLSLLGLIIVLQIWGLDVSSLTIVASVLGVGIGFGLQNIANNLIGGLIITFERHIQEGDFVEVGSLMGVVEHIGARSTQDCYSR
;
A
#
# COMPACT_ATOMS: atom_id res chain seq x y z
N MET A 1 51.78 -20.75 -11.36
CA MET A 1 51.37 -19.99 -10.15
C MET A 1 51.48 -18.51 -10.47
N PRO A 2 50.57 -17.67 -9.97
CA PRO A 2 49.46 -17.10 -10.76
C PRO A 2 49.48 -15.56 -10.71
N LEU A 3 48.66 -14.85 -11.48
CA LEU A 3 47.37 -14.27 -11.05
C LEU A 3 46.65 -13.77 -12.32
N LEU A 4 45.57 -14.42 -12.78
CA LEU A 4 44.18 -14.07 -12.43
C LEU A 4 43.91 -12.55 -12.42
N SER A 5 43.33 -12.00 -13.50
CA SER A 5 42.28 -10.97 -13.44
C SER A 5 41.88 -10.41 -14.82
N TYR A 6 41.55 -11.25 -15.80
CA TYR A 6 40.80 -10.77 -16.99
C TYR A 6 39.72 -11.77 -17.40
N ALA A 7 39.13 -12.44 -16.41
CA ALA A 7 37.86 -13.10 -16.57
C ALA A 7 36.75 -12.10 -16.22
N MET A 8 35.82 -11.94 -17.15
CA MET A 8 34.39 -11.85 -16.83
C MET A 8 33.85 -10.46 -16.40
N PHE A 9 33.88 -9.48 -17.32
CA PHE A 9 32.90 -8.38 -17.29
C PHE A 9 32.35 -8.06 -18.68
N GLU A 10 32.15 -9.09 -19.50
CA GLU A 10 31.19 -9.08 -20.60
C GLU A 10 29.78 -9.19 -19.98
N LEU A 11 29.24 -8.07 -19.52
CA LEU A 11 27.84 -7.96 -19.13
C LEU A 11 26.99 -8.07 -20.41
N LYS A 12 26.68 -9.32 -20.74
CA LYS A 12 25.69 -9.75 -21.72
C LYS A 12 24.30 -9.26 -21.32
N LEU A 13 24.07 -7.96 -21.46
CA LEU A 13 22.80 -7.26 -21.23
C LEU A 13 21.81 -7.48 -22.40
N THR A 14 21.67 -8.74 -22.83
CA THR A 14 20.63 -9.15 -23.79
C THR A 14 19.78 -10.27 -23.22
N ARG A 15 19.29 -10.11 -21.99
CA ARG A 15 18.08 -10.83 -21.56
C ARG A 15 16.89 -9.91 -21.81
N LYS A 16 16.23 -10.08 -22.96
CA LYS A 16 14.86 -9.58 -23.19
C LYS A 16 14.02 -10.04 -22.00
N SER A 17 13.82 -9.19 -20.99
CA SER A 17 12.87 -9.50 -19.93
C SER A 17 11.48 -9.45 -20.55
N LYS A 18 10.97 -10.62 -20.95
CA LYS A 18 9.53 -10.84 -21.13
C LYS A 18 8.91 -10.70 -19.74
N ILE A 19 8.74 -9.46 -19.30
CA ILE A 19 7.85 -9.16 -18.18
C ILE A 19 6.49 -9.65 -18.63
N SER A 20 6.00 -10.71 -17.99
CA SER A 20 4.83 -11.44 -18.46
C SER A 20 3.62 -10.51 -18.42
N ARG A 21 2.67 -10.69 -19.34
CA ARG A 21 1.37 -9.97 -19.29
C ARG A 21 0.64 -10.19 -17.94
N TRP A 22 0.99 -11.24 -17.20
CA TRP A 22 0.51 -11.50 -15.85
C TRP A 22 1.10 -10.55 -14.81
N PHE A 23 2.39 -10.22 -14.90
CA PHE A 23 3.00 -9.21 -14.02
C PHE A 23 2.33 -7.85 -14.20
N LEU A 24 1.95 -7.49 -15.43
CA LEU A 24 1.18 -6.29 -15.75
C LEU A 24 -0.19 -6.26 -15.08
N LEU A 25 -0.94 -7.36 -15.19
CA LEU A 25 -2.26 -7.47 -14.58
C LEU A 25 -2.19 -7.51 -13.05
N VAL A 26 -1.14 -8.10 -12.48
CA VAL A 26 -0.89 -8.11 -11.04
C VAL A 26 -0.53 -6.71 -10.53
N LEU A 27 0.35 -5.98 -11.22
CA LEU A 27 0.72 -4.62 -10.85
C LEU A 27 -0.46 -3.65 -11.01
N ALA A 28 -1.23 -3.78 -12.10
CA ALA A 28 -2.44 -2.98 -12.32
C ALA A 28 -3.55 -3.33 -11.32
N GLY A 29 -3.69 -4.60 -10.96
CA GLY A 29 -4.61 -5.06 -9.92
C GLY A 29 -4.21 -4.54 -8.54
N LEU A 30 -2.92 -4.60 -8.18
CA LEU A 30 -2.36 -4.00 -6.96
C LEU A 30 -2.57 -2.49 -6.95
N PHE A 31 -2.30 -1.81 -8.07
CA PHE A 31 -2.51 -0.36 -8.22
C PHE A 31 -3.98 0.01 -8.04
N SER A 32 -4.91 -0.70 -8.68
CA SER A 32 -6.35 -0.49 -8.52
C SER A 32 -6.81 -0.78 -7.09
N LEU A 33 -6.30 -1.84 -6.47
CA LEU A 33 -6.64 -2.21 -5.09
C LEU A 33 -6.10 -1.16 -4.10
N LEU A 34 -4.87 -0.68 -4.28
CA LEU A 34 -4.25 0.37 -3.47
C LEU A 34 -4.98 1.71 -3.62
N LEU A 35 -5.37 2.09 -4.85
CA LEU A 35 -6.20 3.28 -5.09
C LEU A 35 -7.58 3.20 -4.44
N THR A 36 -8.17 2.01 -4.32
CA THR A 36 -9.44 1.82 -3.60
C THR A 36 -9.27 1.76 -2.07
N LEU A 37 -8.08 1.43 -1.58
CA LEU A 37 -7.79 1.31 -0.15
C LEU A 37 -7.32 2.62 0.48
N THR A 38 -6.83 3.58 -0.31
CA THR A 38 -6.49 4.93 0.16
C THR A 38 -7.35 5.98 -0.53
N PRO A 39 -8.45 6.43 0.06
CA PRO A 39 -9.13 7.61 -0.44
C PRO A 39 -8.32 8.86 -0.05
N SER A 40 -7.17 9.07 -0.69
CA SER A 40 -6.30 10.24 -0.45
C SER A 40 -6.91 11.55 -0.95
N TRP A 41 -7.88 11.50 -1.88
CA TRP A 41 -8.69 12.67 -2.26
C TRP A 41 -9.85 12.95 -1.29
N ALA A 42 -10.12 12.03 -0.35
CA ALA A 42 -11.10 12.21 0.72
C ALA A 42 -10.43 12.30 2.11
N ARG A 43 -9.16 12.72 2.18
CA ARG A 43 -8.66 13.35 3.42
C ARG A 43 -9.38 14.69 3.55
N SER A 44 -10.61 14.66 4.07
CA SER A 44 -11.21 15.86 4.63
C SER A 44 -10.20 16.44 5.62
N PRO A 45 -9.86 17.74 5.58
CA PRO A 45 -8.85 18.35 6.44
C PRO A 45 -9.14 18.25 7.95
N ILE A 46 -10.26 17.64 8.34
CA ILE A 46 -10.77 17.57 9.70
C ILE A 46 -11.59 16.28 9.81
N VAL A 47 -10.96 15.09 9.88
CA VAL A 47 -11.54 14.08 10.77
C VAL A 47 -11.16 14.59 12.14
N GLY A 48 -12.07 15.33 12.75
CA GLY A 48 -11.80 16.15 13.91
C GLY A 48 -11.06 15.38 14.98
N GLU A 49 -10.15 16.09 15.62
CA GLU A 49 -9.50 15.81 16.91
C GLU A 49 -10.50 15.41 18.03
N PHE A 50 -11.81 15.40 17.74
CA PHE A 50 -12.95 15.22 18.65
C PHE A 50 -13.74 13.91 18.47
N ASP A 51 -13.29 12.93 17.66
CA ASP A 51 -13.98 11.62 17.57
C ASP A 51 -13.01 10.43 17.60
N ARG A 52 -11.87 10.56 18.28
CA ARG A 52 -11.05 9.40 18.65
C ARG A 52 -11.73 8.71 19.82
N LYS A 53 -12.54 7.71 19.51
CA LYS A 53 -13.14 6.81 20.48
C LYS A 53 -12.21 5.64 20.74
N ALA A 54 -11.92 5.34 22.00
CA ALA A 54 -11.09 4.21 22.37
C ALA A 54 -11.92 3.06 22.95
N PRO A 55 -11.62 1.81 22.59
CA PRO A 55 -12.37 0.65 23.06
C PRO A 55 -11.99 0.27 24.50
N VAL A 56 -13.00 0.08 25.35
CA VAL A 56 -12.87 -0.60 26.64
C VAL A 56 -13.06 -2.09 26.39
N VAL A 57 -12.08 -2.89 26.81
CA VAL A 57 -11.91 -4.29 26.43
C VAL A 57 -11.68 -5.17 27.63
N LEU A 58 -12.36 -6.31 27.67
CA LEU A 58 -12.11 -7.37 28.64
C LEU A 58 -11.89 -8.69 27.90
N ASP A 59 -10.76 -9.37 28.16
CA ASP A 59 -10.36 -10.62 27.47
C ASP A 59 -10.45 -10.55 25.93
N GLY A 60 -10.07 -9.42 25.35
CA GLY A 60 -10.12 -9.20 23.89
C GLY A 60 -11.54 -9.00 23.33
N ARG A 61 -12.59 -8.90 24.17
CA ARG A 61 -13.94 -8.49 23.75
C ARG A 61 -14.11 -7.00 24.03
N VAL A 62 -14.47 -6.24 22.99
CA VAL A 62 -14.84 -4.82 23.14
C VAL A 62 -16.21 -4.72 23.81
N LEU A 63 -16.28 -4.06 24.96
CA LEU A 63 -17.51 -3.87 25.73
C LEU A 63 -18.27 -2.63 25.26
N PHE A 64 -17.54 -1.52 25.15
CA PHE A 64 -18.02 -0.20 24.71
C PHE A 64 -16.83 0.67 24.33
N HIS A 65 -17.10 1.88 23.84
CA HIS A 65 -16.07 2.86 23.52
C HIS A 65 -16.27 4.09 24.40
N VAL A 66 -15.16 4.71 24.78
CA VAL A 66 -15.11 5.95 25.56
C VAL A 66 -14.49 7.06 24.72
N ASN A 67 -14.89 8.30 24.97
CA ASN A 67 -14.24 9.49 24.38
C ASN A 67 -13.14 10.03 25.30
N ASP A 68 -12.51 11.11 24.87
CA ASP A 68 -11.60 11.90 25.69
C ASP A 68 -12.31 12.47 26.94
N LEU A 69 -11.56 12.67 28.01
CA LEU A 69 -12.05 13.21 29.28
C LEU A 69 -11.09 14.29 29.78
N ASN A 70 -11.46 15.56 29.57
CA ASN A 70 -10.70 16.73 30.02
C ASN A 70 -9.21 16.67 29.63
N SER A 71 -8.35 16.17 30.53
CA SER A 71 -6.91 16.05 30.36
C SER A 71 -6.44 14.68 29.86
N LEU A 72 -7.34 13.71 29.68
CA LEU A 72 -7.03 12.36 29.24
C LEU A 72 -7.52 12.17 27.81
N SER A 73 -6.64 11.69 26.93
CA SER A 73 -7.06 11.16 25.63
C SER A 73 -8.00 9.96 25.81
N ALA A 74 -8.79 9.65 24.79
CA ALA A 74 -9.68 8.50 24.84
C ALA A 74 -8.89 7.20 25.07
N GLU A 75 -7.74 7.05 24.41
CA GLU A 75 -6.85 5.90 24.53
C GLU A 75 -6.31 5.74 25.96
N GLU A 76 -5.77 6.80 26.56
CA GLU A 76 -5.28 6.78 27.95
C GLU A 76 -6.43 6.46 28.92
N ARG A 77 -7.60 7.09 28.72
CA ARG A 77 -8.79 6.82 29.53
C ARG A 77 -9.22 5.36 29.42
N ALA A 78 -9.26 4.80 28.21
CA ALA A 78 -9.63 3.40 27.99
C ALA A 78 -8.61 2.45 28.62
N GLU A 79 -7.31 2.75 28.53
CA GLU A 79 -6.25 1.95 29.15
C GLU A 79 -6.40 1.90 30.68
N ILE A 80 -6.62 3.05 31.32
CA ILE A 80 -6.87 3.12 32.77
C ILE A 80 -8.09 2.27 33.14
N ILE A 81 -9.19 2.39 32.37
CA ILE A 81 -10.39 1.58 32.60
C ILE A 81 -10.10 0.09 32.43
N ASN A 82 -9.37 -0.30 31.38
CA ASN A 82 -9.02 -1.70 31.11
C ASN A 82 -8.18 -2.32 32.23
N GLN A 83 -7.17 -1.60 32.72
CA GLN A 83 -6.34 -2.03 33.84
C GLN A 83 -7.18 -2.23 35.12
N LYS A 84 -8.10 -1.31 35.41
CA LYS A 84 -9.04 -1.42 36.54
C LYS A 84 -9.98 -2.61 36.39
N LEU A 85 -10.54 -2.82 35.19
CA LEU A 85 -11.41 -3.97 34.92
C LEU A 85 -10.69 -5.31 35.07
N GLU A 86 -9.39 -5.38 34.73
CA GLU A 86 -8.59 -6.58 34.95
C GLU A 86 -8.39 -6.86 36.44
N GLN A 87 -8.14 -5.83 37.26
CA GLN A 87 -8.06 -5.98 38.72
C GLN A 87 -9.38 -6.49 39.31
N VAL A 88 -10.52 -5.88 38.91
CA VAL A 88 -11.86 -6.32 39.33
C VAL A 88 -12.12 -7.78 38.95
N LEU A 89 -11.69 -8.20 37.75
CA LEU A 89 -11.79 -9.59 37.32
C LEU A 89 -10.95 -10.52 38.22
N LEU A 90 -9.72 -10.15 38.56
CA LEU A 90 -8.86 -10.96 39.42
C LEU A 90 -9.49 -11.17 40.81
N ASP A 91 -10.05 -10.13 41.41
CA ASP A 91 -10.75 -10.22 42.70
C ASP A 91 -12.01 -11.11 42.61
N TYR A 92 -12.79 -10.97 41.54
CA TYR A 92 -13.98 -11.78 41.32
C TYR A 92 -13.67 -13.28 41.07
N LEU A 93 -12.51 -13.56 40.48
CA LEU A 93 -11.99 -14.91 40.30
C LEU A 93 -11.45 -15.50 41.61
N GLY A 94 -10.89 -14.67 42.51
CA GLY A 94 -10.35 -15.05 43.81
C GLY A 94 -11.38 -15.43 44.88
N GLY A 95 -12.67 -15.48 44.54
CA GLY A 95 -13.76 -15.80 45.46
C GLY A 95 -14.58 -14.58 45.91
N GLY A 96 -14.28 -13.39 45.39
CA GLY A 96 -15.08 -12.19 45.63
C GLY A 96 -16.52 -12.32 45.14
N GLN A 97 -17.41 -11.51 45.74
CA GLN A 97 -18.79 -11.38 45.26
C GLN A 97 -18.84 -10.74 43.87
N GLN A 98 -19.94 -10.98 43.14
CA GLN A 98 -20.15 -10.34 41.85
C GLN A 98 -20.18 -8.82 42.04
N PRO A 99 -19.38 -8.06 41.26
CA PRO A 99 -19.34 -6.63 41.45
C PRO A 99 -20.70 -6.01 41.18
N ALA A 100 -21.14 -5.18 42.13
CA ALA A 100 -22.34 -4.39 41.98
C ALA A 100 -21.97 -3.05 41.33
N PHE A 101 -22.72 -2.69 40.29
CA PHE A 101 -22.51 -1.48 39.52
C PHE A 101 -23.58 -0.47 39.86
N TYR A 102 -23.20 0.63 40.48
CA TYR A 102 -24.12 1.72 40.82
C TYR A 102 -23.67 3.01 40.15
N GLY A 103 -24.57 3.61 39.37
CA GLY A 103 -24.40 4.96 38.83
C GLY A 103 -24.87 5.97 39.88
N ILE A 104 -23.95 6.73 40.45
CA ILE A 104 -24.28 7.86 41.33
C ILE A 104 -24.14 9.14 40.51
N SER A 105 -25.16 10.00 40.58
CA SER A 105 -25.13 11.35 40.01
C SER A 105 -24.54 12.28 41.05
N GLU A 106 -23.31 12.75 40.85
CA GLU A 106 -22.66 13.72 41.75
C GLU A 106 -22.34 15.05 41.05
N LYS A 107 -22.02 16.07 41.87
CA LYS A 107 -21.80 17.48 41.48
C LYS A 107 -20.91 17.60 40.22
N ASN A 108 -21.31 18.49 39.30
CA ASN A 108 -20.64 18.87 38.04
C ASN A 108 -21.10 18.14 36.74
N LYS A 109 -22.31 17.58 36.68
CA LYS A 109 -22.91 16.90 35.49
C LYS A 109 -22.22 15.60 35.05
N GLU A 110 -21.30 15.08 35.83
CA GLU A 110 -20.63 13.81 35.56
C GLU A 110 -21.39 12.66 36.25
N THR A 111 -21.65 11.56 35.54
CA THR A 111 -22.17 10.35 36.16
C THR A 111 -21.02 9.41 36.47
N ILE A 112 -20.91 8.98 37.72
CA ILE A 112 -19.85 8.07 38.14
C ILE A 112 -20.42 6.68 38.33
N LEU A 113 -19.88 5.71 37.61
CA LEU A 113 -20.14 4.29 37.77
C LEU A 113 -19.13 3.71 38.75
N ARG A 114 -19.60 3.32 39.94
CA ARG A 114 -18.76 2.73 41.00
C ARG A 114 -18.76 1.22 40.90
N ILE A 115 -17.60 0.62 41.17
CA ILE A 115 -17.40 -0.84 41.23
C ILE A 115 -16.88 -1.19 42.64
N ASN A 116 -17.62 -2.01 43.41
CA ASN A 116 -17.19 -2.49 44.74
C ASN A 116 -16.68 -1.39 45.71
N ASP A 117 -17.41 -0.27 45.79
CA ASP A 117 -17.14 0.89 46.66
C ASP A 117 -15.80 1.62 46.42
N ARG A 118 -14.93 1.15 45.52
CA ARG A 118 -13.69 1.79 45.11
C ARG A 118 -13.65 2.05 43.61
N GLU A 119 -13.73 3.34 43.31
CA GLU A 119 -13.35 4.00 42.06
C GLU A 119 -14.26 3.86 40.84
N ASP A 120 -14.06 4.86 40.00
CA ASP A 120 -15.07 5.71 39.40
C ASP A 120 -14.87 5.69 37.89
N LEU A 121 -15.73 4.98 37.16
CA LEU A 121 -15.82 5.15 35.72
C LEU A 121 -16.74 6.35 35.47
N THR A 122 -16.14 7.48 35.12
CA THR A 122 -16.86 8.70 34.76
C THR A 122 -17.51 8.54 33.39
N VAL A 123 -18.77 8.91 33.26
CA VAL A 123 -19.54 8.96 32.02
C VAL A 123 -19.92 10.41 31.76
N THR A 124 -19.57 10.90 30.57
CA THR A 124 -19.80 12.29 30.15
C THR A 124 -20.87 12.38 29.07
N GLU A 125 -21.36 13.60 28.80
CA GLU A 125 -22.29 13.85 27.68
C GLU A 125 -21.68 13.45 26.33
N ARG A 126 -20.34 13.47 26.19
CA ARG A 126 -19.65 13.03 24.97
C ARG A 126 -19.74 11.52 24.75
N ASP A 127 -19.93 10.76 25.82
CA ASP A 127 -20.05 9.29 25.78
C ASP A 127 -21.45 8.79 25.41
N LEU A 128 -22.42 9.69 25.30
CA LEU A 128 -23.79 9.37 24.90
C LEU A 128 -23.82 8.94 23.42
N ARG A 129 -24.34 7.73 23.16
CA ARG A 129 -24.60 7.26 21.79
C ARG A 129 -26.09 7.22 21.49
N GLU A 130 -26.78 6.28 22.14
CA GLU A 130 -28.22 6.04 21.98
C GLU A 130 -29.00 6.65 23.14
N GLU A 131 -28.38 6.73 24.31
CA GLU A 131 -28.98 7.24 25.52
C GLU A 131 -28.99 8.76 25.53
N ARG A 132 -30.07 9.35 26.02
CA ARG A 132 -30.19 10.82 26.17
C ARG A 132 -29.58 11.34 27.46
N ARG A 133 -29.20 10.45 28.38
CA ARG A 133 -28.73 10.79 29.73
C ARG A 133 -27.55 9.92 30.15
N THR A 134 -26.62 10.53 30.89
CA THR A 134 -25.37 9.92 31.36
C THR A 134 -25.60 8.82 32.40
N ASP A 135 -26.66 8.93 33.20
CA ASP A 135 -27.09 7.90 34.16
C ASP A 135 -27.57 6.61 33.47
N ALA A 136 -28.39 6.74 32.42
CA ALA A 136 -28.82 5.61 31.62
C ALA A 136 -27.63 4.93 30.91
N GLN A 137 -26.71 5.74 30.37
CA GLN A 137 -25.50 5.24 29.71
C GLN A 137 -24.57 4.49 30.70
N ALA A 138 -24.40 5.01 31.91
CA ALA A 138 -23.60 4.38 32.96
C ALA A 138 -24.19 3.04 33.41
N ARG A 139 -25.53 2.95 33.57
CA ARG A 139 -26.21 1.68 33.89
C ARG A 139 -25.98 0.63 32.80
N LYS A 140 -26.14 1.01 31.53
CA LYS A 140 -25.91 0.12 30.38
C LYS A 140 -24.46 -0.36 30.31
N TRP A 141 -23.49 0.50 30.64
CA TRP A 141 -22.09 0.10 30.74
C TRP A 141 -21.86 -0.85 31.92
N GLY A 142 -22.44 -0.58 33.08
CA GLY A 142 -22.40 -1.47 34.25
C GLY A 142 -22.95 -2.86 33.94
N GLU A 143 -24.11 -2.95 33.29
CA GLU A 143 -24.70 -4.23 32.87
C GLU A 143 -23.78 -5.00 31.90
N LYS A 144 -23.19 -4.30 30.91
CA LYS A 144 -22.25 -4.91 29.98
C LYS A 144 -21.01 -5.45 30.68
N ILE A 145 -20.45 -4.70 31.63
CA ILE A 145 -19.29 -5.12 32.41
C ILE A 145 -19.67 -6.32 33.29
N ALA A 146 -20.79 -6.26 34.00
CA ALA A 146 -21.27 -7.35 34.85
C ALA A 146 -21.44 -8.66 34.07
N ASN A 147 -22.10 -8.60 32.91
CA ASN A 147 -22.28 -9.73 32.02
C ASN A 147 -20.93 -10.26 31.51
N ALA A 148 -20.02 -9.36 31.12
CA ALA A 148 -18.69 -9.76 30.64
C ALA A 148 -17.84 -10.42 31.73
N LEU A 149 -17.92 -9.97 32.99
CA LEU A 149 -17.24 -10.58 34.12
C LEU A 149 -17.80 -11.97 34.45
N GLN A 150 -19.13 -12.13 34.39
CA GLN A 150 -19.77 -13.44 34.57
C GLN A 150 -19.33 -14.42 33.48
N VAL A 151 -19.33 -13.97 32.22
CA VAL A 151 -18.81 -14.76 31.09
C VAL A 151 -17.33 -15.10 31.32
N ALA A 152 -16.49 -14.13 31.67
CA ALA A 152 -15.07 -14.34 31.91
C ALA A 152 -14.78 -15.37 33.02
N LYS A 153 -15.60 -15.40 34.09
CA LYS A 153 -15.53 -16.42 35.14
C LYS A 153 -15.97 -17.80 34.63
N SER A 154 -17.07 -17.86 33.88
CA SER A 154 -17.55 -19.12 33.30
C SER A 154 -16.56 -19.73 32.29
N GLU A 155 -15.93 -18.92 31.44
CA GLU A 155 -14.97 -19.34 30.42
C GLU A 155 -13.67 -19.91 31.04
N ARG A 156 -13.35 -19.52 32.28
CA ARG A 156 -12.19 -20.06 33.03
C ARG A 156 -12.50 -21.33 33.83
N SER A 157 -13.77 -21.72 33.91
CA SER A 157 -14.17 -22.97 34.58
C SER A 157 -13.58 -24.20 33.89
N TRP A 158 -13.39 -25.27 34.65
CA TRP A 158 -12.86 -26.53 34.13
C TRP A 158 -13.80 -27.19 33.12
N SER A 159 -15.11 -27.16 33.39
CA SER A 159 -16.15 -27.70 32.51
C SER A 159 -16.16 -27.01 31.16
N TYR A 160 -16.11 -25.67 31.14
CA TYR A 160 -16.06 -24.89 29.91
C TYR A 160 -14.80 -25.23 29.09
N ARG A 161 -13.61 -25.23 29.71
CA ARG A 161 -12.35 -25.52 29.01
C ARG A 161 -12.34 -26.90 28.35
N ARG A 162 -12.89 -27.93 29.00
CA ARG A 162 -13.00 -29.26 28.41
C ARG A 162 -13.96 -29.28 27.21
N GLN A 163 -15.13 -28.67 27.34
CA GLN A 163 -16.10 -28.58 26.23
C GLN A 163 -15.53 -27.78 25.05
N ALA A 164 -14.92 -26.63 25.32
CA ALA A 164 -14.22 -25.80 24.35
C ALA A 164 -13.15 -26.58 23.56
N LEU A 165 -12.32 -27.38 24.25
CA LEU A 165 -11.33 -28.23 23.60
C LEU A 165 -11.97 -29.29 22.70
N LEU A 166 -13.01 -29.98 23.18
CA LEU A 166 -13.72 -30.99 22.39
C LEU A 166 -14.36 -30.39 21.14
N PHE A 167 -15.08 -29.26 21.27
CA PHE A 167 -15.66 -28.57 20.12
C PHE A 167 -14.60 -28.09 19.14
N SER A 168 -13.48 -27.57 19.63
CA SER A 168 -12.38 -27.13 18.78
C SER A 168 -11.77 -28.29 17.98
N LEU A 169 -11.55 -29.44 18.62
CA LEU A 169 -11.07 -30.67 17.96
C LEU A 169 -12.07 -31.17 16.92
N LEU A 170 -13.37 -31.15 17.23
CA LEU A 170 -14.43 -31.54 16.30
C LEU A 170 -14.47 -30.63 15.08
N VAL A 171 -14.43 -29.30 15.28
CA VAL A 171 -14.43 -28.32 14.18
C VAL A 171 -13.18 -28.47 13.32
N LEU A 172 -12.00 -28.70 13.92
CA LEU A 172 -10.77 -28.96 13.18
C LEU A 172 -10.85 -30.25 12.37
N ALA A 173 -11.34 -31.34 12.97
CA ALA A 173 -11.52 -32.62 12.28
C ALA A 173 -12.52 -32.50 11.11
N GLY A 174 -13.65 -31.83 11.32
CA GLY A 174 -14.64 -31.53 10.28
C GLY A 174 -14.06 -30.69 9.15
N THR A 175 -13.26 -29.67 9.49
CA THR A 175 -12.59 -28.81 8.49
C THR A 175 -11.57 -29.58 7.67
N LEU A 176 -10.79 -30.45 8.31
CA LEU A 176 -9.86 -31.34 7.61
C LEU A 176 -10.61 -32.32 6.70
N ALA A 177 -11.72 -32.90 7.16
CA ALA A 177 -12.56 -33.77 6.34
C ALA A 177 -13.08 -33.02 5.10
N VAL A 178 -13.59 -31.80 5.26
CA VAL A 178 -14.01 -30.93 4.13
C VAL A 178 -12.84 -30.67 3.18
N HIS A 179 -11.64 -30.37 3.70
CA HIS A 179 -10.45 -30.16 2.88
C HIS A 179 -10.10 -31.39 2.04
N PHE A 180 -10.11 -32.59 2.64
CA PHE A 180 -9.85 -33.85 1.95
C PHE A 180 -10.95 -34.17 0.91
N ILE A 181 -12.22 -33.96 1.24
CA ILE A 181 -13.35 -34.15 0.31
C ILE A 181 -13.19 -33.22 -0.89
N LEU A 182 -12.91 -31.93 -0.68
CA LEU A 182 -12.71 -30.97 -1.78
C LEU A 182 -11.52 -31.35 -2.67
N ARG A 183 -10.43 -31.88 -2.08
CA ARG A 183 -9.29 -32.39 -2.84
C ARG A 183 -9.66 -33.63 -3.66
N TRP A 184 -10.43 -34.55 -3.09
CA TRP A 184 -10.89 -35.77 -3.76
C TRP A 184 -11.88 -35.48 -4.89
N VAL A 185 -12.88 -34.62 -4.66
CA VAL A 185 -13.84 -34.16 -5.68
C VAL A 185 -13.11 -33.49 -6.84
N ASN A 186 -12.10 -32.67 -6.56
CA ASN A 186 -11.32 -32.04 -7.61
C ASN A 186 -10.51 -33.07 -8.42
N TRP A 187 -9.90 -34.05 -7.77
CA TRP A 187 -9.19 -35.13 -8.46
C TRP A 187 -10.14 -35.92 -9.38
N LEU A 188 -11.37 -36.22 -8.93
CA LEU A 188 -12.39 -36.87 -9.75
C LEU A 188 -12.80 -36.00 -10.94
N PHE A 189 -13.06 -34.71 -10.71
CA PHE A 189 -13.41 -33.75 -11.75
C PHE A 189 -12.31 -33.64 -12.81
N ASP A 190 -11.05 -33.48 -12.40
CA ASP A 190 -9.90 -33.43 -13.31
C ASP A 190 -9.77 -34.72 -14.13
N ARG A 191 -10.02 -35.89 -13.52
CA ARG A 191 -9.99 -37.18 -14.21
C ARG A 191 -11.09 -37.30 -15.25
N GLN A 192 -12.34 -36.97 -14.91
CA GLN A 192 -13.47 -37.02 -15.85
C GLN A 192 -13.35 -35.97 -16.96
N LEU A 193 -12.94 -34.75 -16.61
CA LEU A 193 -12.75 -33.67 -17.57
C LEU A 193 -11.67 -34.02 -18.60
N LYS A 194 -10.56 -34.65 -18.17
CA LYS A 194 -9.53 -35.14 -19.08
C LYS A 194 -10.10 -36.18 -20.06
N LEU A 195 -10.92 -37.11 -19.59
CA LEU A 195 -11.56 -38.14 -20.44
C LEU A 195 -12.53 -37.51 -21.46
N TYR A 196 -13.32 -36.52 -21.06
CA TYR A 196 -14.25 -35.84 -21.95
C TYR A 196 -13.53 -34.96 -23.00
N LEU A 197 -12.48 -34.23 -22.59
CA LEU A 197 -11.71 -33.37 -23.48
C LEU A 197 -10.86 -34.13 -24.49
N ASP A 198 -10.27 -35.27 -24.11
CA ASP A 198 -9.49 -36.08 -25.06
C ASP A 198 -10.38 -36.67 -26.17
N LYS A 199 -11.66 -36.90 -25.87
CA LYS A 199 -12.69 -37.32 -26.84
C LYS A 199 -13.14 -36.18 -27.77
N ASN A 200 -13.10 -34.92 -27.31
CA ASN A 200 -13.63 -33.73 -28.02
C ASN A 200 -12.56 -32.66 -28.32
N LYS A 201 -11.34 -33.10 -28.63
CA LYS A 201 -10.10 -32.30 -28.72
C LYS A 201 -10.17 -31.05 -29.63
N LYS A 202 -11.06 -31.04 -30.63
CA LYS A 202 -11.15 -30.00 -31.67
C LYS A 202 -12.04 -28.79 -31.30
N LEU A 203 -12.90 -28.89 -30.28
CA LEU A 203 -13.94 -27.87 -30.01
C LEU A 203 -13.64 -26.95 -28.80
N LEU A 204 -12.66 -27.29 -27.95
CA LEU A 204 -12.52 -26.71 -26.59
C LEU A 204 -11.10 -26.24 -26.20
N SER A 205 -10.17 -26.09 -27.16
CA SER A 205 -8.75 -25.83 -26.84
C SER A 205 -8.50 -24.53 -26.08
N ASP A 206 -9.32 -23.50 -26.27
CA ASP A 206 -8.98 -22.16 -25.75
C ASP A 206 -9.66 -21.83 -24.41
N GLY A 207 -10.81 -22.44 -24.10
CA GLY A 207 -11.59 -22.12 -22.89
C GLY A 207 -11.27 -22.98 -21.65
N HIS A 208 -10.77 -24.20 -21.84
CA HIS A 208 -10.61 -25.16 -20.72
C HIS A 208 -9.50 -24.76 -19.73
N GLU A 209 -8.41 -24.16 -20.21
CA GLU A 209 -7.32 -23.66 -19.35
C GLU A 209 -7.79 -22.52 -18.44
N PHE A 210 -8.63 -21.63 -18.95
CA PHE A 210 -9.23 -20.57 -18.14
C PHE A 210 -10.14 -21.14 -17.06
N LEU A 211 -11.07 -22.04 -17.43
CA LEU A 211 -12.00 -22.66 -16.50
C LEU A 211 -11.25 -23.42 -15.39
N LYS A 212 -10.21 -24.18 -15.74
CA LYS A 212 -9.39 -24.92 -14.78
C LYS A 212 -8.67 -24.00 -13.78
N ARG A 213 -8.15 -22.86 -14.24
CA ARG A 213 -7.54 -21.85 -13.35
C ARG A 213 -8.58 -21.20 -12.45
N PHE A 214 -9.74 -20.84 -12.99
CA PHE A 214 -10.83 -20.24 -12.23
C PHE A 214 -11.30 -21.17 -11.11
N VAL A 215 -11.62 -22.43 -11.41
CA VAL A 215 -12.03 -23.44 -10.41
C VAL A 215 -10.94 -23.63 -9.34
N ARG A 216 -9.66 -23.67 -9.75
CA ARG A 216 -8.53 -23.78 -8.81
C ARG A 216 -8.49 -22.60 -7.84
N LEU A 217 -8.61 -21.38 -8.35
CA LEU A 217 -8.59 -20.16 -7.53
C LEU A 217 -9.82 -20.07 -6.62
N ALA A 218 -11.01 -20.36 -7.14
CA ALA A 218 -12.25 -20.39 -6.36
C ALA A 218 -12.15 -21.37 -5.18
N ARG A 219 -11.57 -22.56 -5.39
CA ARG A 219 -11.33 -23.54 -4.33
C ARG A 219 -10.31 -23.05 -3.29
N ILE A 220 -9.20 -22.45 -3.74
CA ILE A 220 -8.20 -21.89 -2.82
C ILE A 220 -8.85 -20.79 -1.96
N GLY A 221 -9.64 -19.91 -2.58
CA GLY A 221 -10.41 -18.88 -1.87
C GLY A 221 -11.41 -19.47 -0.87
N LEU A 222 -12.17 -20.50 -1.27
CA LEU A 222 -13.10 -21.21 -0.39
C LEU A 222 -12.38 -21.81 0.82
N LEU A 223 -11.29 -22.54 0.59
CA LEU A 223 -10.50 -23.15 1.66
C LEU A 223 -9.90 -22.10 2.59
N PHE A 224 -9.37 -21.02 2.04
CA PHE A 224 -8.86 -19.89 2.82
C PHE A 224 -9.98 -19.32 3.71
N GLY A 225 -11.15 -19.03 3.14
CA GLY A 225 -12.30 -18.52 3.90
C GLY A 225 -12.75 -19.46 5.02
N ILE A 226 -12.83 -20.77 4.76
CA ILE A 226 -13.15 -21.77 5.78
C ILE A 226 -12.12 -21.76 6.92
N TRP A 227 -10.83 -21.80 6.59
CA TRP A 227 -9.77 -21.78 7.60
C TRP A 227 -9.77 -20.48 8.41
N THR A 228 -9.97 -19.33 7.77
CA THR A 228 -10.09 -18.05 8.46
C THR A 228 -11.27 -18.05 9.44
N ALA A 229 -12.44 -18.56 9.01
CA ALA A 229 -13.62 -18.66 9.87
C ALA A 229 -13.37 -19.59 11.07
N VAL A 230 -12.72 -20.73 10.84
CA VAL A 230 -12.36 -21.71 11.89
C VAL A 230 -11.35 -21.11 12.87
N ILE A 231 -10.31 -20.44 12.39
CA ILE A 231 -9.34 -19.74 13.24
C ILE A 231 -10.05 -18.68 14.08
N HIS A 232 -10.92 -17.87 13.47
CA HIS A 232 -11.70 -16.86 14.19
C HIS A 232 -12.60 -17.48 15.26
N TYR A 233 -13.28 -18.58 14.95
CA TYR A 233 -14.14 -19.30 15.89
C TYR A 233 -13.36 -19.88 17.07
N ILE A 234 -12.27 -20.62 16.81
CA ILE A 234 -11.45 -21.23 17.86
C ILE A 234 -10.82 -20.15 18.74
N THR A 235 -10.30 -19.09 18.15
CA THR A 235 -9.73 -17.97 18.91
C THR A 235 -10.78 -17.23 19.75
N ASP A 236 -12.06 -17.24 19.38
CA ASP A 236 -13.11 -16.61 20.18
C ASP A 236 -13.47 -17.42 21.43
N ILE A 237 -13.45 -18.75 21.33
CA ILE A 237 -13.78 -19.68 22.43
C ILE A 237 -12.77 -19.56 23.57
N PHE A 238 -11.47 -19.47 23.27
CA PHE A 238 -10.44 -19.41 24.31
C PHE A 238 -10.12 -17.96 24.68
N PRO A 239 -10.34 -17.53 25.93
CA PRO A 239 -10.11 -16.13 26.34
C PRO A 239 -8.67 -15.66 26.10
N VAL A 240 -7.71 -16.55 26.33
CA VAL A 240 -6.28 -16.28 26.08
C VAL A 240 -6.05 -16.03 24.59
N LEU A 241 -6.52 -16.91 23.71
CA LEU A 241 -6.36 -16.74 22.27
C LEU A 241 -7.10 -15.50 21.74
N ARG A 242 -8.25 -15.17 22.32
CA ARG A 242 -9.01 -13.97 21.98
C ARG A 242 -8.24 -12.70 22.30
N ARG A 243 -7.63 -12.65 23.49
CA ARG A 243 -6.77 -11.54 23.94
C ARG A 243 -5.55 -11.40 23.01
N TRP A 244 -4.87 -12.51 22.70
CA TRP A 244 -3.74 -12.52 21.77
C TRP A 244 -4.14 -12.09 20.36
N ARG A 245 -5.30 -12.55 19.86
CA ARG A 245 -5.84 -12.12 18.56
C ARG A 245 -6.10 -10.61 18.54
N TYR A 246 -6.74 -10.08 19.58
CA TYR A 246 -7.03 -8.66 19.71
C TYR A 246 -5.75 -7.82 19.74
N TRP A 247 -4.79 -8.19 20.59
CA TRP A 247 -3.50 -7.52 20.68
C TRP A 247 -2.74 -7.58 19.36
N LEU A 248 -2.63 -8.76 18.73
CA LEU A 248 -1.93 -8.92 17.46
C LEU A 248 -2.60 -8.11 16.35
N PHE A 249 -3.93 -8.11 16.30
CA PHE A 249 -4.67 -7.32 15.32
C PHE A 249 -4.44 -5.82 15.50
N ASN A 250 -4.49 -5.32 16.73
CA ASN A 250 -4.20 -3.92 17.01
C ASN A 250 -2.75 -3.58 16.73
N LEU A 251 -1.79 -4.40 17.18
CA LEU A 251 -0.38 -4.18 16.87
C LEU A 251 -0.14 -4.08 15.37
N LEU A 252 -0.70 -5.00 14.57
CA LEU A 252 -0.57 -4.97 13.12
C LEU A 252 -1.28 -3.77 12.49
N ARG A 253 -2.48 -3.43 12.97
CA ARG A 253 -3.24 -2.27 12.51
C ARG A 253 -2.47 -0.98 12.81
N ASP A 254 -2.14 -0.77 14.08
CA ASP A 254 -1.50 0.43 14.61
C ASP A 254 -0.12 0.60 13.97
N SER A 255 0.66 -0.50 13.78
CA SER A 255 1.93 -0.46 13.02
C SER A 255 1.77 0.04 11.57
N ILE A 256 0.59 -0.09 10.97
CA ILE A 256 0.32 0.30 9.58
C ILE A 256 -0.35 1.67 9.49
N THR A 257 -1.19 2.02 10.46
CA THR A 257 -2.04 3.22 10.45
C THR A 257 -1.55 4.35 11.33
N GLU A 258 -0.67 4.10 12.29
CA GLU A 258 -0.10 5.20 13.09
C GLU A 258 0.84 6.07 12.25
N PRO A 259 0.82 7.39 12.45
CA PRO A 259 1.77 8.30 11.82
C PRO A 259 3.20 7.96 12.25
N ILE A 260 4.07 7.68 11.28
CA ILE A 260 5.51 7.49 11.54
C ILE A 260 6.20 8.86 11.68
N PHE A 261 5.79 9.81 10.86
CA PHE A 261 6.32 11.18 10.87
C PHE A 261 5.25 12.17 10.40
N THR A 262 5.40 13.41 10.83
CA THR A 262 4.56 14.53 10.43
C THR A 262 5.39 15.49 9.58
N SER A 263 4.88 15.89 8.42
CA SER A 263 5.52 16.90 7.57
C SER A 263 4.46 17.83 7.01
N ASN A 264 4.71 19.14 7.10
CA ASN A 264 3.77 20.19 6.66
C ASN A 264 2.32 20.00 7.16
N GLN A 265 2.15 19.66 8.45
CA GLN A 265 0.85 19.39 9.08
C GLN A 265 0.09 18.17 8.51
N THR A 266 0.77 17.31 7.75
CA THR A 266 0.23 16.05 7.26
C THR A 266 0.93 14.87 7.91
N ASP A 267 0.13 13.94 8.42
CA ASP A 267 0.58 12.70 9.03
C ASP A 267 0.80 11.64 7.95
N TYR A 268 1.97 10.99 8.00
CA TYR A 268 2.37 9.95 7.05
C TYR A 268 2.51 8.60 7.74
N THR A 269 1.74 7.63 7.27
CA THR A 269 1.69 6.26 7.82
C THR A 269 2.58 5.28 7.04
N VAL A 270 2.74 4.03 7.51
CA VAL A 270 3.47 2.99 6.76
C VAL A 270 2.73 2.65 5.47
N LEU A 271 1.39 2.55 5.53
CA LEU A 271 0.57 2.27 4.35
C LEU A 271 0.79 3.32 3.27
N ASP A 272 0.84 4.57 3.71
CA ASP A 272 1.08 5.73 2.89
C ASP A 272 2.43 5.61 2.14
N ILE A 273 3.52 5.28 2.83
CA ILE A 273 4.83 5.06 2.18
C ILE A 273 4.79 3.91 1.17
N LEU A 274 4.10 2.81 1.50
CA LEU A 274 3.96 1.66 0.59
C LEU A 274 3.16 2.02 -0.68
N VAL A 275 2.13 2.86 -0.54
CA VAL A 275 1.36 3.40 -1.68
C VAL A 275 2.29 4.24 -2.54
N LEU A 276 3.02 5.19 -1.95
CA LEU A 276 3.97 6.03 -2.67
C LEU A 276 5.00 5.18 -3.44
N LEU A 277 5.59 4.18 -2.80
CA LEU A 277 6.55 3.26 -3.44
C LEU A 277 5.90 2.50 -4.61
N THR A 278 4.67 2.03 -4.44
CA THR A 278 3.93 1.34 -5.51
C THR A 278 3.65 2.27 -6.69
N LEU A 279 3.26 3.52 -6.42
CA LEU A 279 3.07 4.55 -7.45
C LEU A 279 4.38 4.84 -8.20
N SER A 280 5.51 4.98 -7.49
CA SER A 280 6.82 5.19 -8.11
C SER A 280 7.25 4.03 -9.00
N VAL A 281 7.01 2.78 -8.57
CA VAL A 281 7.28 1.58 -9.39
C VAL A 281 6.35 1.54 -10.61
N GLY A 282 5.07 1.87 -10.42
CA GLY A 282 4.08 2.00 -11.49
C GLY A 282 4.49 3.03 -12.54
N LEU A 283 4.93 4.21 -12.10
CA LEU A 283 5.45 5.28 -12.95
C LEU A 283 6.67 4.81 -13.76
N TRP A 284 7.70 4.27 -13.09
CA TRP A 284 8.89 3.77 -13.76
C TRP A 284 8.53 2.77 -14.86
N PHE A 285 7.55 1.91 -14.56
CA PHE A 285 7.04 0.96 -15.52
C PHE A 285 6.34 1.65 -16.71
N VAL A 286 5.42 2.58 -16.47
CA VAL A 286 4.72 3.35 -17.52
C VAL A 286 5.72 4.06 -18.42
N VAL A 287 6.65 4.82 -17.83
CA VAL A 287 7.69 5.57 -18.57
C VAL A 287 8.54 4.62 -19.41
N ARG A 288 8.99 3.50 -18.84
CA ARG A 288 9.77 2.49 -19.59
C ARG A 288 9.02 1.94 -20.80
N ASN A 289 7.70 1.72 -20.70
CA ASN A 289 6.92 1.21 -21.83
C ASN A 289 6.65 2.30 -22.86
N LEU A 290 6.37 3.53 -22.42
CA LEU A 290 6.22 4.69 -23.30
C LEU A 290 7.49 4.93 -24.12
N THR A 291 8.67 4.92 -23.49
CA THR A 291 9.95 5.07 -24.19
C THR A 291 10.20 3.92 -25.18
N LYS A 292 9.85 2.68 -24.84
CA LYS A 292 9.95 1.56 -25.79
C LYS A 292 9.03 1.73 -27.00
N LEU A 293 7.81 2.24 -26.78
CA LEU A 293 6.87 2.54 -27.85
C LEU A 293 7.39 3.68 -28.74
N LEU A 294 7.89 4.76 -28.13
CA LEU A 294 8.56 5.86 -28.80
C LEU A 294 9.70 5.35 -29.69
N LYS A 295 10.59 4.51 -29.14
CA LYS A 295 11.70 3.92 -29.90
C LYS A 295 11.22 3.03 -31.06
N SER A 296 10.27 2.14 -30.80
CA SER A 296 9.85 1.11 -31.76
C SER A 296 8.91 1.61 -32.85
N ARG A 297 8.14 2.69 -32.63
CA ARG A 297 7.17 3.20 -33.59
C ARG A 297 7.53 4.53 -34.23
N LEU A 298 8.17 5.43 -33.48
CA LEU A 298 8.45 6.79 -33.95
C LEU A 298 9.91 6.89 -34.41
N LEU A 299 10.88 6.59 -33.54
CA LEU A 299 12.30 6.71 -33.88
C LEU A 299 12.76 5.65 -34.89
N SER A 300 12.13 4.48 -34.92
CA SER A 300 12.44 3.46 -35.93
C SER A 300 12.04 3.86 -37.35
N ARG A 301 11.15 4.86 -37.51
CA ARG A 301 10.70 5.37 -38.80
C ARG A 301 11.51 6.57 -39.28
N THR A 302 12.43 7.09 -38.46
CA THR A 302 13.33 8.17 -38.86
C THR A 302 14.63 7.60 -39.41
N SER A 303 15.33 8.36 -40.25
CA SER A 303 16.64 8.02 -40.82
C SER A 303 17.81 8.12 -39.82
N ILE A 304 17.51 8.15 -38.51
CA ILE A 304 18.50 8.36 -37.45
C ILE A 304 19.25 7.05 -37.15
N ASN A 305 20.57 7.14 -36.98
CA ASN A 305 21.42 6.01 -36.60
C ASN A 305 20.97 5.36 -35.27
N ARG A 306 21.06 4.04 -35.18
CA ARG A 306 20.58 3.25 -34.03
C ARG A 306 21.17 3.68 -32.69
N ASN A 307 22.44 4.09 -32.66
CA ASN A 307 23.10 4.60 -31.45
C ASN A 307 22.45 5.91 -30.95
N LEU A 308 22.12 6.83 -31.86
CA LEU A 308 21.43 8.07 -31.50
C LEU A 308 20.01 7.80 -31.03
N GLN A 309 19.31 6.84 -31.63
CA GLN A 309 17.98 6.42 -31.15
C GLN A 309 18.02 5.89 -29.71
N ASP A 310 19.07 5.14 -29.36
CA ASP A 310 19.28 4.63 -28.00
C ASP A 310 19.57 5.76 -27.00
N VAL A 311 20.44 6.70 -27.35
CA VAL A 311 20.73 7.88 -26.52
C VAL A 311 19.47 8.70 -26.27
N VAL A 312 18.72 9.04 -27.33
CA VAL A 312 17.47 9.81 -27.21
C VAL A 312 16.46 9.09 -26.33
N ALA A 313 16.27 7.78 -26.52
CA ALA A 313 15.35 7.00 -25.70
C ALA A 313 15.74 7.01 -24.21
N VAL A 314 17.03 6.84 -23.89
CA VAL A 314 17.51 6.87 -22.50
C VAL A 314 17.32 8.25 -21.87
N LEU A 315 17.67 9.32 -22.59
CA LEU A 315 17.47 10.70 -22.12
C LEU A 315 15.99 10.97 -21.86
N THR A 316 15.10 10.63 -22.81
CA THR A 316 13.65 10.78 -22.63
C THR A 316 13.16 9.98 -21.42
N GLN A 317 13.64 8.75 -21.23
CA GLN A 317 13.26 7.93 -20.08
C GLN A 317 13.65 8.61 -18.76
N TYR A 318 14.87 9.15 -18.65
CA TYR A 318 15.29 9.83 -17.42
C TYR A 318 14.53 11.13 -17.17
N THR A 319 14.33 11.95 -18.19
CA THR A 319 13.56 13.20 -18.07
C THR A 319 12.12 12.93 -17.63
N LEU A 320 11.43 11.98 -18.28
CA LEU A 320 10.05 11.62 -17.91
C LEU A 320 9.99 10.96 -16.52
N SER A 321 11.00 10.17 -16.14
CA SER A 321 11.04 9.55 -14.80
C SER A 321 11.22 10.61 -13.71
N LEU A 322 12.09 11.60 -13.93
CA LEU A 322 12.33 12.71 -13.00
C LEU A 322 11.07 13.57 -12.83
N LEU A 323 10.48 14.01 -13.94
CA LEU A 323 9.25 14.82 -13.91
C LEU A 323 8.09 14.06 -13.27
N GLY A 324 7.91 12.80 -13.65
CA GLY A 324 6.87 11.96 -13.07
C GLY A 324 7.05 11.75 -11.57
N LEU A 325 8.29 11.59 -11.10
CA LEU A 325 8.57 11.41 -9.67
C LEU A 325 8.19 12.67 -8.88
N ILE A 326 8.56 13.86 -9.39
CA ILE A 326 8.19 15.14 -8.77
C ILE A 326 6.66 15.27 -8.69
N ILE A 327 5.95 14.95 -9.77
CA ILE A 327 4.47 14.99 -9.81
C ILE A 327 3.87 14.02 -8.78
N VAL A 328 4.36 12.78 -8.71
CA VAL A 328 3.86 11.77 -7.76
C VAL A 328 4.07 12.25 -6.32
N LEU A 329 5.23 12.79 -5.99
CA LEU A 329 5.53 13.30 -4.66
C LEU A 329 4.64 14.53 -4.30
N GLN A 330 4.42 15.43 -5.27
CA GLN A 330 3.60 16.63 -5.07
C GLN A 330 2.11 16.32 -4.89
N ILE A 331 1.54 15.41 -5.70
CA ILE A 331 0.15 14.93 -5.54
C ILE A 331 -0.06 14.37 -4.13
N TRP A 332 1.00 13.78 -3.58
CA TRP A 332 0.98 13.13 -2.29
C TRP A 332 1.17 14.08 -1.10
N GLY A 333 1.36 15.37 -1.36
CA GLY A 333 1.47 16.41 -0.32
C GLY A 333 2.87 16.63 0.24
N LEU A 334 3.89 15.95 -0.30
CA LEU A 334 5.27 16.17 0.12
C LEU A 334 5.79 17.49 -0.45
N ASP A 335 6.45 18.28 0.39
CA ASP A 335 7.13 19.50 -0.06
C ASP A 335 8.36 19.13 -0.89
N VAL A 336 8.20 19.22 -2.22
CA VAL A 336 9.26 18.97 -3.20
C VAL A 336 10.01 20.24 -3.62
N SER A 337 9.82 21.35 -2.91
CA SER A 337 10.45 22.63 -3.25
C SER A 337 11.97 22.52 -3.26
N SER A 338 12.56 21.90 -2.24
CA SER A 338 14.02 21.68 -2.16
C SER A 338 14.54 20.80 -3.30
N LEU A 339 13.81 19.75 -3.68
CA LEU A 339 14.19 18.88 -4.80
C LEU A 339 14.12 19.63 -6.14
N THR A 340 13.10 20.47 -6.32
CA THR A 340 12.91 21.30 -7.51
C THR A 340 14.03 22.33 -7.66
N ILE A 341 14.47 22.94 -6.55
CA ILE A 341 15.63 23.85 -6.53
C ILE A 341 16.88 23.11 -6.98
N VAL A 342 17.18 21.93 -6.41
CA VAL A 342 18.36 21.13 -6.80
C VAL A 342 18.28 20.73 -8.28
N ALA A 343 17.13 20.27 -8.75
CA ALA A 343 16.92 19.92 -10.15
C ALA A 343 17.12 21.13 -11.09
N SER A 344 16.69 22.32 -10.66
CA SER A 344 16.86 23.57 -11.41
C SER A 344 18.34 23.96 -11.53
N VAL A 345 19.08 23.91 -10.43
CA VAL A 345 20.54 24.21 -10.42
C VAL A 345 21.30 23.22 -11.30
N LEU A 346 21.00 21.91 -11.18
CA LEU A 346 21.60 20.89 -12.04
C LEU A 346 21.25 21.11 -13.51
N GLY A 347 20.00 21.47 -13.82
CA GLY A 347 19.54 21.76 -15.18
C GLY A 347 20.30 22.94 -15.80
N VAL A 348 20.50 24.01 -15.04
CA VAL A 348 21.31 25.17 -15.46
C VAL A 348 22.77 24.76 -15.71
N GLY A 349 23.37 23.96 -14.82
CA GLY A 349 24.73 23.45 -14.99
C GLY A 349 24.91 22.60 -16.26
N ILE A 350 23.94 21.72 -16.55
CA ILE A 350 23.91 20.95 -17.80
C ILE A 350 23.76 21.88 -19.02
N GLY A 351 22.91 22.90 -18.93
CA GLY A 351 22.72 23.90 -19.97
C GLY A 351 24.01 24.65 -20.33
N PHE A 352 24.78 25.09 -19.32
CA PHE A 352 26.10 25.69 -19.54
C PHE A 352 27.09 24.72 -20.19
N GLY A 353 27.12 23.45 -19.77
CA GLY A 353 27.97 22.44 -20.39
C GLY A 353 27.64 22.15 -21.86
N LEU A 354 26.36 22.29 -22.25
CA LEU A 354 25.89 22.10 -23.62
C LEU A 354 25.86 23.39 -24.45
N GLN A 355 26.23 24.55 -23.87
CA GLN A 355 26.09 25.87 -24.50
C GLN A 355 26.75 25.94 -25.87
N ASN A 356 28.00 25.46 -26.01
CA ASN A 356 28.73 25.49 -27.28
C ASN A 356 28.02 24.65 -28.37
N ILE A 357 27.45 23.51 -28.01
CA ILE A 357 26.71 22.65 -28.95
C ILE A 357 25.43 23.35 -29.40
N ALA A 358 24.72 24.01 -28.48
CA ALA A 358 23.51 24.74 -28.79
C ALA A 358 23.81 25.95 -29.70
N ASN A 359 24.85 26.72 -29.40
CA ASN A 359 25.28 27.87 -30.21
C ASN A 359 25.62 27.45 -31.65
N ASN A 360 26.38 26.36 -31.82
CA ASN A 360 26.73 25.84 -33.14
C ASN A 360 25.50 25.35 -33.92
N LEU A 361 24.52 24.75 -33.24
CA LEU A 361 23.26 24.32 -33.86
C LEU A 361 22.41 25.51 -34.32
N ILE A 362 22.26 26.52 -33.47
CA ILE A 362 21.50 27.74 -33.78
C ILE A 362 22.16 28.49 -34.95
N GLY A 363 23.49 28.62 -34.94
CA GLY A 363 24.23 29.22 -36.06
C GLY A 363 23.95 28.51 -37.39
N GLY A 364 23.98 27.18 -37.40
CA GLY A 364 23.64 26.39 -38.60
C GLY A 364 22.18 26.57 -39.06
N LEU A 365 21.23 26.64 -38.12
CA LEU A 365 19.82 26.90 -38.42
C LEU A 365 19.60 28.30 -39.02
N ILE A 366 20.19 29.33 -38.42
CA ILE A 366 20.08 30.72 -38.89
C ILE A 366 20.61 30.84 -40.31
N ILE A 367 21.79 30.29 -40.60
CA ILE A 367 22.38 30.28 -41.96
C ILE A 367 21.42 29.63 -42.97
N THR A 368 20.81 28.50 -42.59
CA THR A 368 19.88 27.76 -43.45
C THR A 368 18.57 28.53 -43.70
N PHE A 369 18.05 29.23 -42.70
CA PHE A 369 16.80 29.99 -42.79
C PHE A 369 16.97 31.33 -43.50
N GLU A 370 18.06 32.04 -43.24
CA GLU A 370 18.26 33.38 -43.75
C GLU A 370 18.80 33.41 -45.20
N ARG A 371 19.23 32.26 -45.77
CA ARG A 371 19.72 32.16 -47.17
C ARG A 371 20.71 33.28 -47.56
N HIS A 372 21.57 33.73 -46.64
CA HIS A 372 22.54 34.80 -46.96
C HIS A 372 23.71 34.32 -47.84
N ILE A 373 23.85 33.01 -48.03
CA ILE A 373 24.91 32.39 -48.84
C ILE A 373 24.29 31.23 -49.62
N GLN A 374 24.29 31.31 -50.94
CA GLN A 374 23.89 30.24 -51.84
C GLN A 374 25.11 29.39 -52.25
N GLU A 375 24.89 28.13 -52.63
CA GLU A 375 25.92 27.33 -53.30
C GLU A 375 26.40 28.11 -54.53
N GLY A 376 27.70 28.44 -54.59
CA GLY A 376 28.30 29.30 -55.62
C GLY A 376 28.71 30.71 -55.16
N ASP A 377 28.40 31.12 -53.93
CA ASP A 377 28.84 32.42 -53.41
C ASP A 377 30.31 32.40 -52.97
N PHE A 378 31.04 33.47 -53.31
CA PHE A 378 32.42 33.69 -52.89
C PHE A 378 32.45 34.40 -51.54
N VAL A 379 33.02 33.75 -50.54
CA VAL A 379 33.02 34.25 -49.16
C VAL A 379 34.39 34.16 -48.52
N GLU A 380 34.70 35.14 -47.69
CA GLU A 380 35.91 35.21 -46.87
C GLU A 380 35.52 34.97 -45.41
N VAL A 381 36.05 33.90 -44.81
CA VAL A 381 35.82 33.56 -43.40
C VAL A 381 37.15 33.52 -42.68
N GLY A 382 37.45 34.56 -41.89
CA GLY A 382 38.73 34.72 -41.21
C GLY A 382 39.85 35.07 -42.19
N SER A 383 40.73 34.12 -42.52
CA SER A 383 41.81 34.28 -43.51
C SER A 383 41.68 33.33 -44.71
N LEU A 384 40.54 32.64 -44.83
CA LEU A 384 40.27 31.66 -45.86
C LEU A 384 39.29 32.25 -46.88
N MET A 385 39.65 32.22 -48.16
CA MET A 385 38.83 32.65 -49.29
C MET A 385 38.51 31.47 -50.20
N GLY A 386 37.24 31.34 -50.61
CA GLY A 386 36.81 30.34 -51.58
C GLY A 386 35.31 30.37 -51.88
N VAL A 387 34.90 29.53 -52.83
CA VAL A 387 33.49 29.41 -53.26
C VAL A 387 32.83 28.28 -52.49
N VAL A 388 31.60 28.51 -52.00
CA VAL A 388 30.83 27.54 -51.19
C VAL A 388 30.21 26.47 -52.07
N GLU A 389 30.63 25.21 -51.89
CA GLU A 389 30.15 24.07 -52.68
C GLU A 389 28.91 23.39 -52.06
N HIS A 390 28.86 23.23 -50.73
CA HIS A 390 27.71 22.63 -50.04
C HIS A 390 27.60 23.06 -48.57
N ILE A 391 26.39 23.40 -48.10
CA ILE A 391 26.11 23.79 -46.70
C ILE A 391 25.40 22.65 -45.96
N GLY A 392 26.08 22.04 -44.98
CA GLY A 392 25.50 21.05 -44.06
C GLY A 392 25.06 21.66 -42.72
N ALA A 393 24.15 21.00 -42.00
CA ALA A 393 23.58 21.50 -40.73
C ALA A 393 24.58 21.67 -39.56
N ARG A 394 25.85 21.25 -39.72
CA ARG A 394 26.91 21.35 -38.70
C ARG A 394 28.30 21.74 -39.26
N SER A 395 28.47 21.88 -40.58
CA SER A 395 29.73 22.27 -41.22
C SER A 395 29.49 22.58 -42.70
N THR A 396 30.20 23.58 -43.24
CA THR A 396 30.45 23.75 -44.68
C THR A 396 31.57 22.78 -45.07
N GLN A 397 31.44 22.05 -46.18
CA GLN A 397 32.50 21.18 -46.70
C GLN A 397 33.21 21.87 -47.86
N ASP A 398 34.49 22.19 -47.61
CA ASP A 398 35.59 22.68 -48.45
C ASP A 398 35.41 23.88 -49.39
N CYS A 399 36.33 24.84 -49.23
CA CYS A 399 36.62 25.96 -50.12
C CYS A 399 37.89 25.62 -50.93
N TYR A 400 37.81 25.59 -52.25
CA TYR A 400 38.99 25.50 -53.13
C TYR A 400 39.65 26.89 -53.24
N SER A 401 40.93 26.99 -52.85
CA SER A 401 41.80 28.13 -53.17
C SER A 401 42.43 27.86 -54.55
N ARG A 402 42.24 28.79 -55.50
CA ARG A 402 43.13 28.91 -56.66
C ARG A 402 44.18 29.96 -56.41
#